data_AF-A0A524IQR3-F1
#
_entry.id   AF-A0A524IQR3-F1
#
_cell.length_a   1.000
_cell.length_b   1.000
_cell.length_c   1.000
_cell.angle_alpha   90.00
_cell.angle_beta   90.00
_cell.angle_gamma   90.00
#
_symmetry.space_group_name_H-M   'P 1'
#
loop_
_entity.id
_entity.type
_entity.pdbx_description
1 polymer ?
#
loop_
_entity_poly.entity_id
_entity_poly.type
_entity_poly.pdbx_seq_one_letter_code
_entity_poly.pdbx_strand_id
1 'polypeptide(L)'
;MRIELRQIGVRDESRVLGGLGVCGRDYCCHGITDKLQPVSIKMAKEQNLSLNSMKISGPCGRLLCCLSYEYDFYCSERRQLPSEGMKIRMDDIVYKVIEINVLTRSVKLLSSEGGVMEVSASQFTYNQNSGTWNLSLSINP
;
A
#
# COMPACT_ATOMS: atom_id res chain seq x y z
N MET A 1 14.02 37.85 -30.86
CA MET A 1 13.79 36.88 -29.75
C MET A 1 12.48 37.25 -29.07
N ARG A 2 11.47 36.36 -29.10
CA ARG A 2 10.16 36.59 -28.46
C ARG A 2 10.12 35.78 -27.17
N ILE A 3 9.81 36.43 -26.05
CA ILE A 3 9.68 35.77 -24.74
C ILE A 3 8.19 35.57 -24.46
N GLU A 4 7.79 34.32 -24.19
CA GLU A 4 6.44 34.00 -23.71
C GLU A 4 6.50 33.54 -22.26
N LEU A 5 5.77 34.22 -21.38
CA LEU A 5 5.58 33.78 -20.00
C LEU A 5 4.34 32.88 -19.94
N ARG A 6 4.44 31.77 -19.19
CA ARG A 6 3.32 30.86 -18.94
C ARG A 6 3.20 30.60 -17.45
N GLN A 7 1.99 30.72 -16.93
CA GLN A 7 1.70 30.30 -15.56
C GLN A 7 1.72 28.78 -15.49
N ILE A 8 2.40 28.24 -14.47
CA ILE A 8 2.44 26.81 -14.18
C ILE A 8 1.63 26.50 -12.92
N GLY A 9 1.12 25.27 -12.80
CA GLY A 9 0.38 24.86 -11.61
C GLY A 9 1.29 24.63 -10.40
N VAL A 10 0.72 24.68 -9.19
CA VAL A 10 1.47 24.52 -7.92
C VAL A 10 2.32 23.24 -7.84
N ARG A 11 1.84 22.14 -8.44
CA ARG A 11 2.59 20.89 -8.50
C ARG A 11 3.74 20.97 -9.49
N ASP A 12 3.54 21.63 -10.64
CA ASP A 12 4.61 21.84 -11.62
C ASP A 12 5.68 22.78 -11.08
N GLU A 13 5.30 23.80 -10.32
CA GLU A 13 6.24 24.65 -9.60
C GLU A 13 7.07 23.83 -8.61
N SER A 14 6.42 23.03 -7.76
CA SER A 14 7.11 22.13 -6.81
C SER A 14 8.01 21.11 -7.54
N ARG A 15 7.58 20.63 -8.71
CA ARG A 15 8.39 19.74 -9.55
C ARG A 15 9.63 20.43 -10.11
N VAL A 16 9.52 21.67 -10.58
CA VAL A 16 10.67 22.42 -11.11
C VAL A 16 11.66 22.76 -10.01
N LEU A 17 11.16 23.22 -8.85
CA LEU A 17 12.00 23.57 -7.71
C LEU A 17 12.65 22.33 -7.06
N GLY A 18 11.95 21.21 -7.05
CA GLY A 18 12.37 20.03 -6.28
C GLY A 18 12.24 20.26 -4.77
N GLY A 19 12.69 19.27 -4.00
CA GLY A 19 12.60 19.29 -2.54
C GLY A 19 12.39 17.90 -1.96
N LEU A 20 12.23 17.82 -0.63
CA LEU A 20 12.04 16.56 0.08
C LEU A 20 10.58 16.40 0.53
N GLY A 21 9.99 15.24 0.21
CA GLY A 21 8.68 14.85 0.67
C GLY A 21 8.67 14.47 2.15
N VAL A 22 7.48 14.23 2.69
CA VAL A 22 7.28 13.79 4.09
C VAL A 22 7.95 12.45 4.40
N CYS A 23 8.30 11.67 3.37
CA CYS A 23 9.06 10.42 3.47
C CYS A 23 10.58 10.63 3.51
N GLY A 24 11.07 11.87 3.42
CA GLY A 24 12.50 12.22 3.41
C GLY A 24 13.20 12.00 2.07
N ARG A 25 12.49 11.54 1.04
CA ARG A 25 13.01 11.40 -0.33
C ARG A 25 12.68 12.63 -1.17
N ASP A 26 13.33 12.76 -2.32
CA ASP A 26 12.99 13.78 -3.30
C ASP A 26 11.52 13.68 -3.76
N TYR A 27 10.95 14.79 -4.21
CA TYR A 27 9.60 14.76 -4.76
C TYR A 27 9.50 13.77 -5.92
N CYS A 28 8.57 12.83 -5.86
CA CYS A 28 8.44 11.82 -6.91
C CYS A 28 8.14 12.44 -8.28
N CYS A 29 7.45 13.58 -8.32
CA CYS A 29 7.22 14.33 -9.55
C CYS A 29 8.48 15.00 -10.12
N HIS A 30 9.52 15.19 -9.30
CA HIS A 30 10.82 15.74 -9.70
C HIS A 30 11.78 14.64 -10.19
N GLY A 31 11.96 13.56 -9.42
CA GLY A 31 12.98 12.54 -9.71
C GLY A 31 12.49 11.18 -10.20
N ILE A 32 11.21 10.84 -10.06
CA ILE A 32 10.71 9.49 -10.41
C ILE A 32 9.94 9.48 -11.73
N THR A 33 8.95 10.35 -11.89
CA THR A 33 8.11 10.37 -13.11
C THR A 33 7.52 11.75 -13.37
N ASP A 34 7.59 12.17 -14.62
CA ASP A 34 6.93 13.37 -15.15
C ASP A 34 5.48 13.10 -15.59
N LYS A 35 5.12 11.83 -15.80
CA LYS A 35 3.79 11.38 -16.24
C LYS A 35 2.85 11.12 -15.06
N LEU A 36 2.47 12.21 -14.39
CA LEU A 36 1.61 12.14 -13.21
C LEU A 36 0.17 11.76 -13.56
N GLN A 37 -0.28 10.60 -13.05
CA GLN A 37 -1.68 10.22 -13.08
C GLN A 37 -2.49 10.96 -12.01
N PRO A 38 -3.80 11.20 -12.22
CA PRO A 38 -4.69 11.71 -11.20
C PRO A 38 -4.66 10.83 -9.95
N VAL A 39 -4.57 11.46 -8.79
CA VAL A 39 -4.52 10.77 -7.49
C VAL A 39 -5.87 10.88 -6.81
N SER A 40 -6.34 9.79 -6.20
CA SER A 40 -7.62 9.75 -5.48
C SER A 40 -7.44 9.30 -4.03
N ILE A 41 -8.38 9.67 -3.16
CA ILE A 41 -8.41 9.23 -1.75
C ILE A 41 -8.53 7.71 -1.65
N LYS A 42 -9.15 7.04 -2.64
CA LYS A 42 -9.22 5.59 -2.70
C LYS A 42 -7.83 4.96 -2.69
N MET A 43 -6.87 5.54 -3.42
CA MET A 43 -5.50 5.02 -3.48
C MET A 43 -4.83 5.01 -2.10
N ALA A 44 -5.02 6.06 -1.30
CA ALA A 44 -4.52 6.09 0.07
C ALA A 44 -5.16 5.02 0.97
N LYS A 45 -6.46 4.73 0.78
CA LYS A 45 -7.15 3.65 1.50
C LYS A 45 -6.61 2.27 1.15
N GLU A 46 -6.43 1.98 -0.14
CA GLU A 46 -5.90 0.68 -0.59
C GLU A 46 -4.45 0.45 -0.12
N GLN A 47 -3.71 1.52 0.17
CA GLN A 47 -2.35 1.48 0.74
C GLN A 47 -2.33 1.50 2.27
N ASN A 48 -3.49 1.35 2.93
CA ASN A 48 -3.63 1.36 4.39
C ASN A 48 -3.06 2.63 5.06
N LEU A 49 -3.09 3.77 4.38
CA LEU A 49 -2.67 5.05 4.94
C LEU A 49 -3.80 5.73 5.70
N SER A 50 -3.46 6.40 6.80
CA SER A 50 -4.41 7.24 7.54
C SER A 50 -4.91 8.38 6.65
N LEU A 51 -6.21 8.66 6.66
CA LEU A 51 -6.82 9.76 5.88
C LEU A 51 -6.58 11.16 6.47
N ASN A 52 -5.55 11.30 7.30
CA ASN A 52 -5.11 12.60 7.79
C ASN A 52 -4.48 13.37 6.62
N SER A 53 -5.01 14.56 6.33
CA SER A 53 -4.57 15.40 5.21
C SER A 53 -3.06 15.68 5.23
N MET A 54 -2.44 15.83 6.41
CA MET A 54 -0.99 16.07 6.55
C MET A 54 -0.15 14.85 6.15
N LYS A 55 -0.71 13.63 6.26
CA LYS A 55 -0.01 12.38 5.93
C LYS A 55 -0.12 12.01 4.46
N ILE A 56 -1.19 12.42 3.79
CA ILE A 56 -1.47 12.03 2.39
C ILE A 56 -1.31 13.17 1.38
N SER A 57 -0.97 14.39 1.83
CA SER A 57 -0.71 15.54 0.98
C SER A 57 0.78 15.84 0.87
N GLY A 58 1.22 16.17 -0.34
CA GLY A 58 2.57 16.66 -0.58
C GLY A 58 2.69 18.16 -0.28
N PRO A 59 3.93 18.71 -0.27
CA PRO A 59 4.17 20.13 0.02
C PRO A 59 3.48 21.09 -0.96
N CYS A 60 3.21 20.64 -2.19
CA CYS A 60 2.43 21.37 -3.19
C CYS A 60 0.93 21.55 -2.84
N GLY A 61 0.47 21.04 -1.69
CA GLY A 61 -0.92 21.11 -1.23
C GLY A 61 -1.88 20.14 -1.93
N ARG A 62 -1.38 19.27 -2.82
CA ARG A 62 -2.16 18.18 -3.46
C ARG A 62 -1.79 16.83 -2.85
N LEU A 63 -2.62 15.81 -3.10
CA LEU A 63 -2.31 14.42 -2.71
C LEU A 63 -0.92 13.99 -3.20
N LEU A 64 -0.26 13.13 -2.43
CA LEU A 64 1.05 12.58 -2.77
C LEU A 64 1.02 11.86 -4.11
N CYS A 65 1.98 12.17 -5.00
CA CYS A 65 2.05 11.54 -6.32
C CYS A 65 2.55 10.09 -6.28
N CYS A 66 3.24 9.67 -5.21
CA CYS A 66 3.60 8.27 -5.00
C CYS A 66 2.38 7.36 -4.86
N LEU A 67 1.24 7.89 -4.36
CA LEU A 67 0.02 7.11 -4.20
C LEU A 67 -0.44 6.49 -5.53
N SER A 68 -0.38 7.23 -6.63
CA SER A 68 -0.74 6.67 -7.94
C SER A 68 0.35 5.80 -8.52
N TYR A 69 1.63 6.14 -8.30
CA TYR A 69 2.77 5.35 -8.75
C TYR A 69 2.78 3.94 -8.14
N GLU A 70 2.47 3.82 -6.85
CA GLU A 70 2.52 2.55 -6.10
C GLU A 70 1.21 1.77 -6.19
N TYR A 71 0.12 2.39 -6.66
CA TYR A 71 -1.23 1.83 -6.57
C TYR A 71 -1.37 0.46 -7.24
N ASP A 72 -0.83 0.30 -8.44
CA ASP A 72 -0.97 -0.94 -9.21
C ASP A 72 -0.23 -2.10 -8.53
N PHE A 73 0.94 -1.81 -7.94
CA PHE A 73 1.69 -2.77 -7.14
C PHE A 73 0.90 -3.21 -5.90
N TYR A 74 0.35 -2.25 -5.13
CA TYR A 74 -0.47 -2.59 -3.98
C TYR A 74 -1.70 -3.42 -4.37
N CYS A 75 -2.37 -3.07 -5.48
CA CYS A 75 -3.54 -3.78 -5.96
C CYS A 75 -3.21 -5.21 -6.42
N SER A 76 -2.09 -5.43 -7.11
CA SER A 76 -1.70 -6.75 -7.61
C SER A 76 -1.24 -7.67 -6.48
N GLU A 77 -0.52 -7.13 -5.50
CA GLU A 77 -0.03 -7.88 -4.35
C GLU A 77 -1.16 -8.21 -3.38
N ARG A 78 -2.09 -7.28 -3.13
CA ARG A 78 -3.25 -7.50 -2.24
C ARG A 78 -4.12 -8.65 -2.71
N ARG A 79 -4.25 -8.86 -4.02
CA ARG A 79 -5.02 -9.99 -4.62
C ARG A 79 -4.39 -11.35 -4.36
N GLN A 80 -3.10 -11.40 -4.08
CA GLN A 80 -2.36 -12.62 -3.77
C GLN A 80 -2.32 -12.91 -2.26
N LEU A 81 -3.04 -12.14 -1.44
CA LEU A 81 -3.07 -12.27 0.01
C LEU A 81 -4.52 -12.48 0.48
N PRO A 82 -4.74 -13.14 1.62
CA PRO A 82 -6.06 -13.25 2.21
C PRO A 82 -6.63 -11.86 2.54
N SER A 83 -7.95 -11.70 2.56
CA SER A 83 -8.57 -10.42 2.93
C SER A 83 -8.50 -10.18 4.45
N GLU A 84 -8.42 -8.92 4.86
CA GLU A 84 -8.58 -8.59 6.28
C GLU A 84 -9.95 -9.03 6.78
N GLY A 85 -10.00 -9.54 8.02
CA GLY A 85 -11.21 -10.09 8.63
C GLY A 85 -11.56 -11.52 8.18
N MET A 86 -10.87 -12.08 7.17
CA MET A 86 -11.07 -13.45 6.74
C MET A 86 -10.71 -14.43 7.86
N LYS A 87 -11.48 -15.51 7.97
CA LYS A 87 -11.20 -16.62 8.89
C LYS A 87 -10.55 -17.76 8.14
N ILE A 88 -9.44 -18.26 8.67
CA ILE A 88 -8.67 -19.37 8.13
C ILE A 88 -8.68 -20.46 9.20
N ARG A 89 -9.15 -21.65 8.85
CA ARG A 89 -9.10 -22.80 9.76
C ARG A 89 -7.80 -23.55 9.51
N MET A 90 -7.06 -23.81 10.57
CA MET A 90 -5.86 -24.62 10.56
C MET A 90 -5.98 -25.60 11.72
N ASP A 91 -5.96 -26.89 11.41
CA ASP A 91 -6.29 -27.96 12.35
C ASP A 91 -7.66 -27.67 13.02
N ASP A 92 -7.72 -27.65 14.35
CA ASP A 92 -8.92 -27.35 15.14
C ASP A 92 -9.01 -25.86 15.56
N ILE A 93 -8.05 -25.02 15.15
CA ILE A 93 -7.98 -23.60 15.52
C ILE A 93 -8.44 -22.71 14.36
N VAL A 94 -9.21 -21.68 14.70
CA VAL A 94 -9.64 -20.65 13.74
C VAL A 94 -8.82 -19.39 13.93
N TYR A 95 -8.15 -18.96 12.88
CA TYR A 95 -7.38 -17.72 12.83
C TYR A 95 -8.16 -16.65 12.06
N LYS A 96 -8.18 -15.44 12.59
CA LYS A 96 -8.72 -14.26 11.90
C LYS A 96 -7.56 -13.40 11.41
N VAL A 97 -7.60 -13.02 10.14
CA VAL A 97 -6.65 -12.04 9.59
C VAL A 97 -6.96 -10.66 10.18
N ILE A 98 -6.01 -10.08 10.90
CA ILE A 98 -6.19 -8.79 11.58
C ILE A 98 -5.41 -7.65 10.94
N GLU A 99 -4.29 -7.94 10.28
CA GLU A 99 -3.44 -6.93 9.65
C GLU A 99 -2.67 -7.59 8.50
N ILE A 100 -2.46 -6.82 7.42
CA ILE A 100 -1.70 -7.27 6.26
C ILE A 100 -0.71 -6.19 5.87
N ASN A 101 0.57 -6.56 5.88
CA ASN A 101 1.64 -5.73 5.37
C ASN A 101 1.99 -6.19 3.95
N VAL A 102 1.53 -5.40 2.98
CA VAL A 102 1.74 -5.69 1.55
C VAL A 102 3.22 -5.59 1.17
N LEU A 103 3.97 -4.66 1.76
CA LEU A 103 5.37 -4.42 1.42
C LEU A 103 6.30 -5.54 1.92
N THR A 104 6.12 -5.97 3.17
CA THR A 104 6.89 -7.09 3.73
C THR A 104 6.31 -8.45 3.39
N ARG A 105 5.14 -8.47 2.73
CA ARG A 105 4.36 -9.68 2.44
C ARG A 105 4.16 -10.52 3.71
N SER A 106 3.76 -9.88 4.81
CA SER A 106 3.44 -10.54 6.07
C SER A 106 1.98 -10.32 6.48
N VAL A 107 1.40 -11.32 7.13
CA VAL A 107 0.00 -11.34 7.56
C VAL A 107 -0.04 -11.66 9.05
N LYS A 108 -0.68 -10.79 9.83
CA LYS A 108 -0.94 -11.07 11.25
C LYS A 108 -2.28 -11.77 11.42
N LEU A 109 -2.24 -12.84 12.19
CA LEU A 109 -3.36 -13.71 12.49
C LEU A 109 -3.65 -13.68 14.00
N LEU A 110 -4.93 -13.58 14.34
CA LEU A 110 -5.44 -13.73 15.70
C LEU A 110 -6.12 -15.10 15.82
N SER A 111 -5.58 -15.97 16.67
CA SER A 111 -6.20 -17.23 17.05
C SER A 111 -7.50 -16.98 17.84
N SER A 112 -8.46 -17.91 17.73
CA SER A 112 -9.64 -17.97 18.61
C SER A 112 -9.29 -18.04 20.10
N GLU A 113 -8.09 -18.49 20.43
CA GLU A 113 -7.56 -18.58 21.80
C GLU A 113 -6.89 -17.27 22.28
N GLY A 114 -6.84 -16.24 21.44
CA GLY A 114 -6.28 -14.92 21.77
C GLY A 114 -4.81 -14.73 21.41
N GLY A 115 -4.11 -15.79 20.98
CA GLY A 115 -2.73 -15.69 20.50
C GLY A 115 -2.62 -14.93 19.17
N VAL A 116 -1.59 -14.09 19.03
CA VAL A 116 -1.26 -13.39 17.77
C VAL A 116 0.00 -13.98 17.19
N MET A 117 -0.01 -14.27 15.89
CA MET A 117 1.17 -14.69 15.14
C MET A 117 1.29 -13.93 13.83
N GLU A 118 2.51 -13.75 13.37
CA GLU A 118 2.82 -13.15 12.08
C GLU A 118 3.43 -14.21 11.17
N VAL A 119 2.87 -14.36 9.99
CA VAL A 119 3.27 -15.39 9.00
C VAL A 119 3.57 -14.75 7.66
N SER A 120 4.48 -15.36 6.91
CA SER A 120 4.84 -14.88 5.58
C SER A 120 3.77 -15.26 4.56
N ALA A 121 3.55 -14.41 3.56
CA ALA A 121 2.66 -14.65 2.44
C ALA A 121 2.93 -15.99 1.73
N SER A 122 4.19 -16.46 1.71
CA SER A 122 4.57 -17.72 1.07
C SER A 122 3.96 -18.96 1.73
N GLN A 123 3.50 -18.82 2.99
CA GLN A 123 2.87 -19.90 3.74
C GLN A 123 1.38 -20.08 3.38
N PHE A 124 0.80 -19.14 2.63
CA PHE A 124 -0.60 -19.17 2.23
C PHE A 124 -0.78 -19.78 0.83
N THR A 125 -1.71 -20.73 0.73
CA THR A 125 -2.12 -21.35 -0.54
C THR A 125 -3.60 -21.08 -0.77
N TYR A 126 -3.94 -20.55 -1.94
CA TYR A 126 -5.32 -20.29 -2.33
C TYR A 126 -5.97 -21.56 -2.91
N ASN A 127 -7.08 -22.00 -2.32
CA ASN A 127 -7.86 -23.13 -2.83
C ASN A 127 -8.99 -22.62 -3.73
N GLN A 128 -8.85 -22.81 -5.05
CA GLN A 128 -9.84 -22.37 -6.02
C GLN A 128 -11.20 -23.06 -5.91
N ASN A 129 -11.26 -24.28 -5.37
CA ASN A 129 -12.50 -25.06 -5.29
C ASN A 129 -13.42 -24.60 -4.15
N SER A 130 -12.83 -24.09 -3.07
CA SER A 130 -13.57 -23.64 -1.87
C SER A 130 -13.57 -22.12 -1.69
N GLY A 131 -12.76 -21.40 -2.47
CA GLY A 131 -12.57 -19.95 -2.30
C GLY A 131 -11.91 -19.57 -0.98
N THR A 132 -11.24 -20.53 -0.32
CA THR A 132 -10.59 -20.34 0.97
C THR A 132 -9.08 -20.32 0.85
N TRP A 133 -8.44 -19.65 1.81
CA TRP A 133 -7.00 -19.67 1.98
C TRP A 133 -6.63 -20.72 3.01
N ASN A 134 -5.60 -21.51 2.70
CA ASN A 134 -5.01 -22.48 3.62
C ASN A 134 -3.64 -21.98 4.05
N LEU A 135 -3.29 -22.21 5.31
CA LEU A 135 -1.97 -21.88 5.86
C LEU A 135 -1.17 -23.17 6.04
N SER A 136 0.08 -23.16 5.56
CA SER A 136 1.04 -24.24 5.76
C SER A 136 2.19 -23.73 6.63
N LEU A 137 2.26 -24.19 7.87
CA LEU A 137 3.39 -23.89 8.74
C LEU A 137 4.52 -24.87 8.41
N SER A 138 5.46 -24.45 7.57
CA SER A 138 6.84 -24.86 7.80
C SER A 138 7.28 -24.15 9.06
N ILE A 139 7.29 -24.90 10.17
CA ILE A 139 7.96 -24.49 11.41
C ILE A 139 9.43 -24.33 11.02
N ASN A 140 9.85 -23.10 10.71
CA ASN A 140 11.27 -22.80 10.71
C ASN A 140 11.67 -22.70 12.19
N PRO A 141 12.55 -23.61 12.68
CA PRO A 141 13.02 -23.61 14.06
C PRO A 141 13.79 -22.34 14.41
#